data_AF-A0A7X3W7K3-F1
#
_entry.id   AF-A0A7X3W7K3-F1
#
_cell.length_a   1.000
_cell.length_b   1.000
_cell.length_c   1.000
_cell.angle_alpha   90.00
_cell.angle_beta   90.00
_cell.angle_gamma   90.00
#
_symmetry.space_group_name_H-M   'P 1'
#
loop_
_entity.id
_entity.type
_entity.pdbx_description
1 polymer ?
#
loop_
_entity_poly.entity_id
_entity_poly.type
_entity_poly.pdbx_seq_one_letter_code
_entity_poly.pdbx_strand_id
1 'polypeptide(L)'
;MNAGTVSMLDLGDLDPTGDRPDDQGRVDNITDWCLDQFRSRYQDPAISKDDIWAYIYGVMHAPDWRTRYANDLRKGLPRISYADDFWSFAQAGQELIDLHVGYETGEPYPHVRVLVDGQPADPDRDSPDAYRIDRPMRWAKTRDEDGKLADDPTVLVVNDRCRIEDIPPEAHGYVVNGKSPLRWAIDRLRITRDKTSGISRDPNRWHVWADRPYNLIEHLCRLITVSVETVRIVDGLPPSLPPDDPHPAG
;
A
#
# COMPACT_ATOMS: atom_id res chain seq x y z
N MET A 1 31.92 -30.94 -0.78
CA MET A 1 30.46 -30.96 -0.60
C MET A 1 30.19 -30.25 0.71
N ASN A 2 29.89 -28.95 0.65
CA ASN A 2 29.59 -28.16 1.84
C ASN A 2 28.11 -27.78 1.72
N ALA A 3 27.27 -28.35 2.57
CA ALA A 3 25.86 -28.00 2.63
C ALA A 3 25.77 -26.57 3.19
N GLY A 4 25.46 -25.61 2.33
CA GLY A 4 25.19 -24.24 2.74
C GLY A 4 23.88 -24.20 3.51
N THR A 5 23.97 -23.97 4.81
CA THR A 5 22.81 -23.71 5.66
C THR A 5 22.15 -22.42 5.17
N VAL A 6 20.94 -22.53 4.60
CA VAL A 6 20.08 -21.38 4.32
C VAL A 6 19.73 -20.76 5.68
N SER A 7 20.33 -19.61 5.99
CA SER A 7 20.04 -18.88 7.22
C SER A 7 18.73 -18.15 7.02
N MET A 8 17.68 -18.62 7.69
CA MET A 8 16.33 -18.06 7.68
C MET A 8 16.10 -17.44 9.06
N LEU A 9 15.69 -16.18 9.12
CA LEU A 9 15.31 -15.53 10.38
C LEU A 9 13.88 -15.93 10.74
N ASP A 10 13.71 -16.54 11.92
CA ASP A 10 12.41 -16.74 12.53
C ASP A 10 12.08 -15.53 13.42
N LEU A 11 10.96 -14.85 13.14
CA LEU A 11 10.49 -13.70 13.90
C LEU A 11 9.97 -14.07 15.31
N GLY A 12 9.99 -15.36 15.68
CA GLY A 12 9.56 -15.87 16.99
C GLY A 12 10.60 -15.83 18.12
N ASP A 13 11.89 -15.68 17.82
CA ASP A 13 12.97 -15.76 18.82
C ASP A 13 13.45 -14.38 19.30
N LEU A 14 12.55 -13.63 19.97
CA LEU A 14 12.93 -12.39 20.65
C LEU A 14 13.50 -12.70 22.05
N ASP A 15 14.82 -12.55 22.22
CA ASP A 15 15.51 -12.59 23.52
C ASP A 15 14.99 -11.47 24.45
N PRO A 16 14.54 -11.75 25.68
CA PRO A 16 13.99 -10.73 26.58
C PRO A 16 15.00 -9.77 27.22
N THR A 17 16.32 -9.85 26.95
CA THR A 17 17.32 -9.29 27.90
C THR A 17 18.34 -8.27 27.37
N GLY A 18 18.14 -7.67 26.19
CA GLY A 18 19.14 -6.79 25.58
C GLY A 18 18.88 -5.27 25.62
N ASP A 19 17.64 -4.83 25.39
CA ASP A 19 17.43 -3.46 24.90
C ASP A 19 17.17 -2.43 26.01
N ARG A 20 17.91 -1.30 25.94
CA ARG A 20 17.75 -0.18 26.87
C ARG A 20 16.54 0.66 26.47
N PRO A 21 15.63 0.98 27.41
CA PRO A 21 14.52 1.87 27.12
C PRO A 21 14.98 3.29 26.79
N ASP A 22 14.23 3.98 25.93
CA ASP A 22 14.37 5.41 25.65
C ASP A 22 13.93 6.28 26.86
N ASP A 23 13.98 7.60 26.67
CA ASP A 23 13.61 8.58 27.71
C ASP A 23 12.14 8.50 28.17
N GLN A 24 11.29 7.81 27.41
CA GLN A 24 9.88 7.56 27.67
C GLN A 24 9.60 6.12 28.10
N GLY A 25 10.63 5.29 28.30
CA GLY A 25 10.48 3.89 28.68
C GLY A 25 10.16 2.94 27.52
N ARG A 26 10.28 3.38 26.26
CA ARG A 26 10.02 2.54 25.08
C ARG A 26 11.24 1.71 24.75
N VAL A 27 11.00 0.47 24.33
CA VAL A 27 12.06 -0.47 23.96
C VAL A 27 11.92 -0.77 22.47
N ASP A 28 13.05 -0.85 21.77
CA ASP A 28 13.09 -1.21 20.36
C ASP A 28 12.57 -2.64 20.13
N ASN A 29 11.75 -2.85 19.11
CA ASN A 29 11.26 -4.19 18.77
C ASN A 29 12.26 -5.01 17.95
N ILE A 30 13.27 -4.34 17.36
CA ILE A 30 14.40 -5.00 16.72
C ILE A 30 15.49 -5.12 17.77
N THR A 31 15.80 -6.35 18.16
CA THR A 31 16.79 -6.62 19.21
C THR A 31 18.21 -6.36 18.72
N ASP A 32 19.11 -6.04 19.66
CA ASP A 32 20.55 -5.94 19.36
C ASP A 32 21.10 -7.24 18.76
N TRP A 33 20.59 -8.40 19.17
CA TRP A 33 20.94 -9.69 18.57
C TRP A 33 20.59 -9.73 17.08
N CYS A 34 19.37 -9.30 16.71
CA CYS A 34 18.93 -9.26 15.32
C CYS A 34 19.83 -8.31 14.50
N LEU A 35 20.11 -7.13 15.05
CA LEU A 35 21.02 -6.17 14.44
C LEU A 35 22.41 -6.78 14.16
N ASP A 36 22.97 -7.51 15.12
CA ASP A 36 24.25 -8.20 14.96
C ASP A 36 24.20 -9.29 13.88
N GLN A 37 23.08 -10.02 13.75
CA GLN A 37 22.92 -11.01 12.67
C GLN A 37 22.97 -10.35 11.29
N PHE A 38 22.24 -9.25 11.10
CA PHE A 38 22.24 -8.50 9.83
C PHE A 38 23.63 -7.94 9.51
N ARG A 39 24.27 -7.25 10.47
CA ARG A 39 25.63 -6.70 10.27
C ARG A 39 26.66 -7.77 9.95
N SER A 40 26.57 -8.93 10.60
CA SER A 40 27.45 -10.07 10.32
C SER A 40 27.19 -10.66 8.92
N ARG A 41 25.92 -10.86 8.56
CA ARG A 41 25.50 -11.45 7.27
C ARG A 41 25.90 -10.60 6.07
N TYR A 42 25.79 -9.27 6.19
CA TYR A 42 26.11 -8.31 5.13
C TYR A 42 27.51 -7.71 5.26
N GLN A 43 28.24 -8.03 6.34
CA GLN A 43 29.55 -7.48 6.65
C GLN A 43 29.58 -5.95 6.68
N ASP A 44 28.47 -5.34 7.12
CA ASP A 44 28.25 -3.90 7.10
C ASP A 44 27.85 -3.40 8.48
N PRO A 45 28.75 -2.74 9.23
CA PRO A 45 28.44 -2.19 10.55
C PRO A 45 27.55 -0.93 10.51
N ALA A 46 27.35 -0.32 9.33
CA ALA A 46 26.52 0.87 9.19
C ALA A 46 25.01 0.57 9.25
N ILE A 47 24.61 -0.69 9.02
CA ILE A 47 23.21 -1.11 9.13
C ILE A 47 22.68 -0.76 10.52
N SER A 48 21.54 -0.08 10.55
CA SER A 48 20.79 0.29 11.75
C SER A 48 19.53 -0.56 11.93
N LYS A 49 18.85 -0.42 13.08
CA LYS A 49 17.57 -1.08 13.33
C LYS A 49 16.48 -0.58 12.38
N ASP A 50 16.46 0.72 12.07
CA ASP A 50 15.52 1.31 11.12
C ASP A 50 15.74 0.77 9.70
N ASP A 51 17.00 0.58 9.28
CA ASP A 51 17.30 -0.03 7.98
C ASP A 51 16.79 -1.47 7.89
N ILE A 52 16.84 -2.23 9.00
CA ILE A 52 16.29 -3.59 9.06
C ILE A 52 14.77 -3.56 8.94
N TRP A 53 14.09 -2.63 9.61
CA TRP A 53 12.64 -2.45 9.48
C TRP A 53 12.24 -2.14 8.03
N ALA A 54 12.92 -1.17 7.42
CA ALA A 54 12.72 -0.80 6.04
C ALA A 54 13.00 -1.97 5.08
N TYR A 55 14.11 -2.68 5.29
CA TYR A 55 14.48 -3.87 4.52
C TYR A 55 13.38 -4.94 4.55
N ILE A 56 12.85 -5.27 5.73
CA ILE A 56 11.76 -6.24 5.89
C ILE A 56 10.55 -5.79 5.06
N TYR A 57 10.20 -4.50 5.14
CA TYR A 57 9.10 -3.94 4.39
C TYR A 57 9.31 -4.06 2.87
N GLY A 58 10.52 -3.79 2.38
CA GLY A 58 10.90 -3.97 0.98
C GLY A 58 10.76 -5.43 0.51
N VAL A 59 11.31 -6.39 1.26
CA VAL A 59 11.23 -7.81 0.91
C VAL A 59 9.78 -8.32 0.88
N MET A 60 8.93 -7.86 1.81
CA MET A 60 7.51 -8.24 1.82
C MET A 60 6.72 -7.75 0.59
N HIS A 61 7.25 -6.76 -0.13
CA HIS A 61 6.70 -6.26 -1.38
C HIS A 61 7.32 -6.91 -2.62
N ALA A 62 8.42 -7.66 -2.49
CA ALA A 62 9.10 -8.32 -3.60
C ALA A 62 8.20 -9.37 -4.29
N PRO A 63 7.95 -9.29 -5.62
CA PRO A 63 7.03 -10.19 -6.31
C PRO A 63 7.46 -11.66 -6.27
N ASP A 64 8.76 -11.93 -6.34
CA ASP A 64 9.33 -13.28 -6.33
C ASP A 64 9.19 -13.94 -4.95
N TRP A 65 9.44 -13.22 -3.85
CA TRP A 65 9.20 -13.70 -2.49
C TRP A 65 7.74 -14.04 -2.26
N ARG A 66 6.83 -13.12 -2.62
CA ARG A 66 5.37 -13.31 -2.46
C ARG A 66 4.86 -14.51 -3.26
N THR A 67 5.40 -14.72 -4.46
CA THR A 67 5.02 -15.82 -5.33
C THR A 67 5.54 -17.15 -4.81
N ARG A 68 6.84 -17.21 -4.43
CA ARG A 68 7.47 -18.45 -3.95
C ARG A 68 6.86 -18.96 -2.66
N TYR A 69 6.63 -18.08 -1.69
CA TYR A 69 6.12 -18.44 -0.37
C TYR A 69 4.59 -18.30 -0.23
N ALA A 70 3.85 -18.15 -1.34
CA ALA A 70 2.41 -17.91 -1.32
C ALA A 70 1.60 -18.94 -0.49
N ASN A 71 2.05 -20.19 -0.44
CA ASN A 71 1.39 -21.24 0.36
C ASN A 71 1.67 -21.11 1.86
N ASP A 72 2.89 -20.73 2.22
CA ASP A 72 3.31 -20.57 3.62
C ASP A 72 2.70 -19.30 4.22
N LEU A 73 2.69 -18.21 3.45
CA LEU A 73 2.05 -16.93 3.83
C LEU A 73 0.55 -17.06 4.08
N ARG A 74 -0.12 -18.09 3.53
CA ARG A 74 -1.53 -18.39 3.81
C ARG A 74 -1.74 -19.17 5.12
N LYS A 75 -0.69 -19.84 5.63
CA LYS A 75 -0.80 -20.83 6.70
C LYS A 75 -0.08 -20.43 7.99
N GLY A 76 0.86 -19.49 7.93
CA GLY A 76 1.68 -19.10 9.08
C GLY A 76 2.22 -17.67 8.98
N LEU A 77 3.03 -17.31 9.97
CA LEU A 77 3.74 -16.02 9.98
C LEU A 77 4.80 -15.99 8.87
N PRO A 78 5.00 -14.82 8.23
CA PRO A 78 6.02 -14.67 7.21
C PRO A 78 7.41 -14.91 7.79
N ARG A 79 8.28 -15.52 6.99
CA ARG A 79 9.71 -15.64 7.28
C ARG A 79 10.47 -14.83 6.23
N ILE A 80 11.38 -13.99 6.70
CA ILE A 80 12.09 -13.04 5.83
C ILE A 80 13.44 -13.64 5.43
N SER A 81 13.68 -13.71 4.12
CA SER A 81 14.95 -14.14 3.55
C SER A 81 16.00 -13.02 3.62
N TYR A 82 17.27 -13.39 3.67
CA TYR A 82 18.38 -12.48 3.37
C TYR A 82 18.58 -12.41 1.85
N ALA A 83 18.05 -11.35 1.23
CA ALA A 83 18.30 -10.99 -0.14
C ALA A 83 19.78 -10.62 -0.33
N ASP A 84 20.31 -10.76 -1.54
CA ASP A 84 21.72 -10.47 -1.79
C ASP A 84 22.03 -8.96 -1.67
N ASP A 85 21.09 -8.10 -2.06
CA ASP A 85 21.24 -6.64 -2.04
C ASP A 85 20.40 -5.99 -0.93
N PHE A 86 20.93 -5.97 0.29
CA PHE A 86 20.27 -5.37 1.45
C PHE A 86 19.81 -3.92 1.20
N TRP A 87 20.71 -3.08 0.68
CA TRP A 87 20.47 -1.64 0.60
C TRP A 87 19.40 -1.28 -0.44
N SER A 88 19.32 -2.01 -1.55
CA SER A 88 18.23 -1.83 -2.51
C SER A 88 16.86 -2.10 -1.88
N PHE A 89 16.73 -3.16 -1.06
CA PHE A 89 15.49 -3.46 -0.35
C PHE A 89 15.20 -2.49 0.79
N ALA A 90 16.22 -2.07 1.55
CA ALA A 90 16.06 -1.09 2.62
C ALA A 90 15.59 0.27 2.08
N GLN A 91 16.18 0.75 0.99
CA GLN A 91 15.82 2.03 0.37
C GLN A 91 14.40 2.00 -0.21
N ALA A 92 14.07 0.98 -1.00
CA ALA A 92 12.72 0.82 -1.54
C ALA A 92 11.68 0.63 -0.42
N GLY A 93 12.03 -0.11 0.63
CA GLY A 93 11.18 -0.29 1.80
C GLY A 93 10.91 1.02 2.54
N GLN A 94 11.93 1.87 2.72
CA GLN A 94 11.78 3.19 3.32
C GLN A 94 10.87 4.08 2.47
N GLU A 95 11.08 4.09 1.15
CA GLU A 95 10.25 4.85 0.20
C GLU A 95 8.78 4.41 0.28
N LEU A 96 8.53 3.09 0.35
CA LEU A 96 7.19 2.54 0.52
C LEU A 96 6.57 2.88 1.90
N ILE A 97 7.36 2.87 2.98
CA ILE A 97 6.89 3.27 4.32
C ILE A 97 6.44 4.73 4.30
N ASP A 98 7.27 5.62 3.78
CA ASP A 98 6.99 7.05 3.72
C ASP A 98 5.73 7.32 2.88
N LEU A 99 5.61 6.64 1.73
CA LEU A 99 4.43 6.71 0.85
C LEU A 99 3.16 6.20 1.54
N HIS A 100 3.21 5.04 2.20
CA HIS A 100 2.04 4.40 2.79
C HIS A 100 1.61 5.04 4.11
N VAL A 101 2.53 5.57 4.91
CA VAL A 101 2.19 6.38 6.09
C VAL A 101 1.64 7.74 5.66
N GLY A 102 2.23 8.34 4.62
CA GLY A 102 1.83 9.63 4.06
C GLY A 102 0.60 9.60 3.13
N TYR A 103 -0.13 8.48 3.02
CA TYR A 103 -1.18 8.30 2.00
C TYR A 103 -2.31 9.33 2.04
N GLU A 104 -2.56 9.96 3.19
CA GLU A 104 -3.61 10.98 3.36
C GLU A 104 -3.15 12.39 3.03
N THR A 105 -1.85 12.65 3.14
CA THR A 105 -1.23 13.98 3.08
C THR A 105 -0.33 14.19 1.88
N GLY A 106 -0.01 13.13 1.14
CA GLY A 106 0.79 13.21 -0.09
C GLY A 106 0.12 14.02 -1.20
N GLU A 107 0.84 14.26 -2.28
CA GLU A 107 0.33 15.01 -3.41
C GLU A 107 -0.66 14.17 -4.25
N PRO A 108 -1.80 14.74 -4.68
CA PRO A 108 -2.69 14.12 -5.65
C PRO A 108 -1.98 13.80 -6.96
N TYR A 109 -2.39 12.73 -7.64
CA TYR A 109 -1.73 12.31 -8.87
C TYR A 109 -1.90 13.40 -9.96
N PRO A 110 -0.82 13.90 -10.57
CA PRO A 110 -0.90 15.12 -11.39
C PRO A 110 -1.57 14.92 -12.76
N HIS A 111 -1.68 13.68 -13.24
CA HIS A 111 -2.15 13.39 -14.60
C HIS A 111 -3.61 12.96 -14.68
N VAL A 112 -4.34 12.89 -13.56
CA VAL A 112 -5.78 12.65 -13.58
C VAL A 112 -6.57 13.93 -13.73
N ARG A 113 -7.73 13.84 -14.37
CA ARG A 113 -8.63 14.98 -14.57
C ARG A 113 -9.88 14.84 -13.71
N VAL A 114 -10.07 15.77 -12.77
CA VAL A 114 -11.33 15.87 -12.03
C VAL A 114 -12.28 16.77 -12.81
N LEU A 115 -13.45 16.25 -13.16
CA LEU A 115 -14.50 17.01 -13.84
C LEU A 115 -15.75 17.13 -12.97
N VAL A 116 -16.36 18.31 -12.99
CA VAL A 116 -17.69 18.60 -12.43
C VAL A 116 -18.57 19.11 -13.56
N ASP A 117 -19.72 18.46 -13.77
CA ASP A 117 -20.68 18.79 -14.84
C ASP A 117 -20.03 18.87 -16.24
N GLY A 118 -19.00 18.05 -16.46
CA GLY A 118 -18.25 17.97 -17.73
C GLY A 118 -17.21 19.07 -17.94
N GLN A 119 -16.96 19.92 -16.94
CA GLN A 119 -15.91 20.95 -16.95
C GLN A 119 -14.82 20.60 -15.94
N PRO A 120 -13.57 21.08 -16.10
CA PRO A 120 -12.54 20.95 -15.07
C PRO A 120 -13.06 21.48 -13.73
N ALA A 121 -12.87 20.68 -12.68
CA ALA A 121 -13.29 21.02 -11.33
C ALA A 121 -12.58 22.29 -10.85
N ASP A 122 -13.35 23.17 -10.22
CA ASP A 122 -12.89 24.40 -9.61
C ASP A 122 -13.52 24.50 -8.22
N PRO A 123 -12.79 24.15 -7.14
CA PRO A 123 -13.34 24.14 -5.78
C PRO A 123 -13.83 25.50 -5.28
N ASP A 124 -13.39 26.61 -5.88
CA ASP A 124 -13.78 27.96 -5.50
C ASP A 124 -15.07 28.41 -6.22
N ARG A 125 -15.37 27.81 -7.39
CA ARG A 125 -16.57 28.10 -8.18
C ARG A 125 -17.68 27.07 -8.00
N ASP A 126 -17.31 25.81 -7.88
CA ASP A 126 -18.26 24.70 -7.89
C ASP A 126 -19.01 24.59 -6.56
N SER A 127 -20.26 24.12 -6.61
CA SER A 127 -21.02 23.86 -5.39
C SER A 127 -20.35 22.73 -4.58
N PRO A 128 -20.16 22.88 -3.25
CA PRO A 128 -19.60 21.83 -2.41
C PRO A 128 -20.34 20.48 -2.52
N ASP A 129 -21.64 20.51 -2.78
CA ASP A 129 -22.46 19.30 -2.97
C ASP A 129 -22.07 18.51 -4.23
N ALA A 130 -21.40 19.14 -5.21
CA ALA A 130 -20.93 18.46 -6.42
C ALA A 130 -19.89 17.37 -6.12
N TYR A 131 -19.18 17.46 -4.99
CA TYR A 131 -18.10 16.54 -4.62
C TYR A 131 -18.53 15.43 -3.65
N ARG A 132 -19.76 15.49 -3.12
CA ARG A 132 -20.23 14.56 -2.09
C ARG A 132 -20.53 13.17 -2.65
N ILE A 133 -20.27 12.15 -1.84
CA ILE A 133 -20.73 10.78 -2.12
C ILE A 133 -22.18 10.65 -1.65
N ASP A 134 -23.12 11.01 -2.53
CA ASP A 134 -24.56 10.85 -2.31
C ASP A 134 -25.08 9.46 -2.74
N ARG A 135 -24.29 8.77 -3.56
CA ARG A 135 -24.56 7.44 -4.13
C ARG A 135 -23.29 6.60 -4.17
N PRO A 136 -23.41 5.27 -4.32
CA PRO A 136 -22.22 4.43 -4.49
C PRO A 136 -21.42 4.85 -5.71
N MET A 137 -20.12 5.12 -5.49
CA MET A 137 -19.16 5.33 -6.57
C MET A 137 -19.08 4.08 -7.45
N ARG A 138 -18.72 4.28 -8.72
CA ARG A 138 -18.60 3.17 -9.68
C ARG A 138 -17.63 3.52 -10.79
N TRP A 139 -17.05 2.49 -11.40
CA TRP A 139 -16.38 2.64 -12.68
C TRP A 139 -17.39 3.06 -13.75
N ALA A 140 -16.92 3.87 -14.70
CA ALA A 140 -17.68 4.10 -15.92
C ALA A 140 -17.88 2.76 -16.67
N LYS A 141 -18.74 2.77 -17.68
CA LYS A 141 -19.02 1.59 -18.49
C LYS A 141 -18.49 1.81 -19.89
N THR A 142 -17.73 0.84 -20.40
CA THR A 142 -17.27 0.80 -21.79
C THR A 142 -17.72 -0.52 -22.45
N ARG A 143 -17.53 -0.63 -23.76
CA ARG A 143 -17.75 -1.89 -24.47
C ARG A 143 -16.41 -2.60 -24.68
N ASP A 144 -16.35 -3.88 -24.33
CA ASP A 144 -15.20 -4.73 -24.63
C ASP A 144 -15.13 -5.12 -26.11
N GLU A 145 -14.09 -5.86 -26.49
CA GLU A 145 -13.88 -6.35 -27.86
C GLU A 145 -15.03 -7.23 -28.38
N ASP A 146 -15.75 -7.91 -27.48
CA ASP A 146 -16.93 -8.73 -27.77
C ASP A 146 -18.24 -7.89 -27.82
N GLY A 147 -18.16 -6.58 -27.60
CA GLY A 147 -19.29 -5.67 -27.56
C GLY A 147 -20.13 -5.72 -26.28
N LYS A 148 -19.70 -6.46 -25.24
CA LYS A 148 -20.37 -6.53 -23.94
C LYS A 148 -20.00 -5.32 -23.08
N LEU A 149 -20.89 -4.97 -22.16
CA LEU A 149 -20.68 -3.85 -21.26
C LEU A 149 -19.73 -4.27 -20.12
N ALA A 150 -18.57 -3.63 -20.05
CA ALA A 150 -17.54 -3.85 -19.04
C ALA A 150 -17.29 -2.58 -18.21
N ASP A 151 -16.63 -2.73 -17.07
CA ASP A 151 -16.12 -1.60 -16.30
C ASP A 151 -14.97 -0.94 -17.06
N ASP A 152 -14.98 0.39 -17.10
CA ASP A 152 -13.87 1.22 -17.57
C ASP A 152 -13.11 1.76 -16.35
N PRO A 153 -11.96 1.14 -16.00
CA PRO A 153 -11.19 1.51 -14.81
C PRO A 153 -10.41 2.83 -14.99
N THR A 154 -10.47 3.47 -16.16
CA THR A 154 -9.84 4.78 -16.42
C THR A 154 -10.69 5.93 -15.92
N VAL A 155 -11.97 5.69 -15.61
CA VAL A 155 -12.92 6.71 -15.17
C VAL A 155 -13.69 6.25 -13.92
N LEU A 156 -13.47 6.95 -12.81
CA LEU A 156 -14.25 6.80 -11.58
C LEU A 156 -15.39 7.83 -11.56
N VAL A 157 -16.62 7.34 -11.55
CA VAL A 157 -17.82 8.17 -11.35
C VAL A 157 -18.10 8.26 -9.84
N VAL A 158 -17.89 9.45 -9.27
CA VAL A 158 -18.10 9.70 -7.84
C VAL A 158 -19.60 9.89 -7.56
N ASN A 159 -20.24 10.76 -8.34
CA ASN A 159 -21.69 10.97 -8.33
C ASN A 159 -22.16 11.39 -9.74
N ASP A 160 -23.36 11.99 -9.88
CA ASP A 160 -23.86 12.42 -11.20
C ASP A 160 -23.09 13.59 -11.82
N ARG A 161 -22.41 14.38 -10.99
CA ARG A 161 -21.74 15.63 -11.36
C ARG A 161 -20.23 15.45 -11.44
N CYS A 162 -19.63 14.81 -10.43
CA CYS A 162 -18.20 14.64 -10.27
C CYS A 162 -17.70 13.27 -10.79
N ARG A 163 -16.61 13.31 -11.56
CA ARG A 163 -15.87 12.15 -12.04
C ARG A 163 -14.37 12.43 -12.05
N ILE A 164 -13.58 11.38 -11.89
CA ILE A 164 -12.11 11.40 -12.03
C ILE A 164 -11.79 10.58 -13.29
N GLU A 165 -11.21 11.22 -14.29
CA GLU A 165 -10.83 10.64 -15.58
C GLU A 165 -9.31 10.50 -15.68
N ASP A 166 -8.87 9.77 -16.71
CA ASP A 166 -7.45 9.56 -17.05
C ASP A 166 -6.68 8.82 -15.94
N ILE A 167 -7.35 7.91 -15.23
CA ILE A 167 -6.73 7.06 -14.20
C ILE A 167 -5.79 6.06 -14.89
N PRO A 168 -4.48 6.07 -14.57
CA PRO A 168 -3.52 5.18 -15.21
C PRO A 168 -3.73 3.71 -14.81
N PRO A 169 -3.45 2.74 -15.71
CA PRO A 169 -3.63 1.32 -15.43
C PRO A 169 -2.82 0.84 -14.21
N GLU A 170 -1.65 1.43 -13.96
CA GLU A 170 -0.78 1.15 -12.81
C GLU A 170 -1.49 1.40 -11.48
N ALA A 171 -2.47 2.31 -11.42
CA ALA A 171 -3.25 2.57 -10.21
C ALA A 171 -4.08 1.36 -9.73
N HIS A 172 -4.22 0.34 -10.58
CA HIS A 172 -4.91 -0.91 -10.27
C HIS A 172 -3.95 -2.07 -10.00
N GLY A 173 -2.64 -1.89 -10.20
CA GLY A 173 -1.61 -2.91 -10.01
C GLY A 173 -1.27 -3.18 -8.54
N TYR A 174 -1.32 -2.16 -7.69
CA TYR A 174 -1.11 -2.33 -6.25
C TYR A 174 -2.37 -2.90 -5.58
N VAL A 175 -2.23 -4.07 -4.94
CA VAL A 175 -3.35 -4.81 -4.35
C VAL A 175 -3.10 -5.13 -2.88
N VAL A 176 -4.00 -4.65 -2.01
CA VAL A 176 -4.00 -4.94 -0.57
C VAL A 176 -5.25 -5.74 -0.24
N ASN A 177 -5.07 -6.95 0.28
CA ASN A 177 -6.18 -7.85 0.63
C ASN A 177 -7.20 -8.06 -0.52
N GLY A 178 -6.68 -8.27 -1.73
CA GLY A 178 -7.46 -8.61 -2.93
C GLY A 178 -8.10 -7.43 -3.68
N LYS A 179 -7.88 -6.18 -3.26
CA LYS A 179 -8.39 -4.98 -3.95
C LYS A 179 -7.34 -3.87 -4.03
N SER A 180 -7.42 -3.06 -5.07
CA SER A 180 -6.66 -1.80 -5.13
C SER A 180 -7.17 -0.79 -4.09
N PRO A 181 -6.34 0.19 -3.67
CA PRO A 181 -6.77 1.26 -2.77
C PRO A 181 -8.04 1.98 -3.25
N LEU A 182 -8.12 2.31 -4.54
CA LEU A 182 -9.34 2.90 -5.11
C LEU A 182 -10.55 1.98 -5.02
N ARG A 183 -10.37 0.66 -5.23
CA ARG A 183 -11.48 -0.28 -5.08
C ARG A 183 -11.93 -0.40 -3.62
N TRP A 184 -11.01 -0.34 -2.66
CA TRP A 184 -11.36 -0.21 -1.25
C TRP A 184 -12.17 1.06 -0.97
N ALA A 185 -11.76 2.20 -1.54
CA ALA A 185 -12.48 3.46 -1.39
C ALA A 185 -13.92 3.35 -1.93
N ILE A 186 -14.13 2.77 -3.12
CA ILE A 186 -15.46 2.51 -3.69
C ILE A 186 -16.34 1.67 -2.74
N ASP A 187 -15.76 0.63 -2.15
CA ASP A 187 -16.53 -0.29 -1.29
C ASP A 187 -16.82 0.29 0.10
N ARG A 188 -15.93 1.12 0.63
CA ARG A 188 -15.96 1.62 2.01
C ARG A 188 -16.55 3.02 2.14
N LEU A 189 -16.24 3.92 1.22
CA LEU A 189 -16.73 5.30 1.21
C LEU A 189 -18.11 5.33 0.55
N ARG A 190 -19.12 4.90 1.31
CA ARG A 190 -20.51 4.95 0.90
C ARG A 190 -21.41 5.16 2.10
N ILE A 191 -22.55 5.81 1.89
CA ILE A 191 -23.57 5.95 2.93
C ILE A 191 -24.15 4.57 3.22
N THR A 192 -24.05 4.13 4.47
CA THR A 192 -24.64 2.87 4.94
C THR A 192 -25.44 3.10 6.21
N ARG A 193 -26.50 2.30 6.40
CA ARG A 193 -27.27 2.31 7.63
C ARG A 193 -27.39 0.88 8.14
N ASP A 194 -26.94 0.66 9.36
CA ASP A 194 -27.13 -0.62 10.02
C ASP A 194 -28.60 -0.78 10.43
N LYS A 195 -29.22 -1.90 10.03
CA LYS A 195 -30.65 -2.12 10.24
C LYS A 195 -31.00 -2.33 11.72
N THR A 196 -30.09 -2.89 12.49
CA THR A 196 -30.32 -3.27 13.88
C THR A 196 -30.14 -2.10 14.84
N SER A 197 -28.99 -1.43 14.75
CA SER A 197 -28.64 -0.28 15.60
C SER A 197 -29.20 1.05 15.07
N GLY A 198 -29.57 1.11 13.79
CA GLY A 198 -30.02 2.34 13.13
C GLY A 198 -28.88 3.35 12.86
N ILE A 199 -27.64 3.03 13.24
CA ILE A 199 -26.47 3.88 13.09
C ILE A 199 -26.18 4.06 11.60
N SER A 200 -26.12 5.33 11.17
CA SER A 200 -25.72 5.71 9.81
C SER A 200 -24.23 6.01 9.77
N ARG A 201 -23.53 5.47 8.78
CA ARG A 201 -22.16 5.83 8.44
C ARG A 201 -22.21 6.59 7.13
N ASP A 202 -21.88 7.87 7.20
CA ASP A 202 -21.83 8.77 6.05
C ASP A 202 -20.41 9.30 5.92
N PRO A 203 -19.67 8.93 4.85
CA PRO A 203 -18.31 9.41 4.68
C PRO A 203 -18.26 10.93 4.60
N ASN A 204 -19.27 11.61 4.04
CA ASN A 204 -19.26 13.07 3.87
C ASN A 204 -19.25 13.85 5.18
N ARG A 205 -19.51 13.20 6.32
CA ARG A 205 -19.49 13.82 7.65
C ARG A 205 -18.14 13.70 8.35
N TRP A 206 -17.15 13.09 7.71
CA TRP A 206 -15.81 12.97 8.27
C TRP A 206 -15.13 14.34 8.35
N HIS A 207 -14.58 14.66 9.53
CA HIS A 207 -14.09 16.00 9.85
C HIS A 207 -13.07 16.58 8.86
N VAL A 208 -12.30 15.73 8.16
CA VAL A 208 -11.30 16.16 7.17
C VAL A 208 -11.93 16.81 5.93
N TRP A 209 -13.13 16.40 5.52
CA TRP A 209 -13.79 16.89 4.31
C TRP A 209 -15.25 17.29 4.50
N ALA A 210 -15.76 17.27 5.73
CA ALA A 210 -17.10 17.74 6.04
C ALA A 210 -17.30 19.21 5.65
N ASP A 211 -16.31 20.05 5.96
CA ASP A 211 -16.33 21.49 5.69
C ASP A 211 -15.81 21.83 4.27
N ARG A 212 -14.98 20.96 3.69
CA ARG A 212 -14.44 21.10 2.33
C ARG A 212 -14.56 19.77 1.58
N PRO A 213 -15.72 19.48 0.95
CA PRO A 213 -15.97 18.20 0.26
C PRO A 213 -14.96 17.86 -0.84
N TYR A 214 -14.30 18.85 -1.43
CA TYR A 214 -13.24 18.62 -2.41
C TYR A 214 -12.05 17.83 -1.84
N ASN A 215 -11.77 17.93 -0.53
CA ASN A 215 -10.72 17.14 0.13
C ASN A 215 -10.96 15.62 0.01
N LEU A 216 -12.21 15.18 -0.13
CA LEU A 216 -12.55 13.78 -0.42
C LEU A 216 -12.08 13.36 -1.82
N ILE A 217 -12.22 14.24 -2.81
CA ILE A 217 -11.77 14.00 -4.18
C ILE A 217 -10.25 13.99 -4.23
N GLU A 218 -9.59 14.94 -3.57
CA GLU A 218 -8.14 14.92 -3.42
C GLU A 218 -7.66 13.62 -2.77
N HIS A 219 -8.35 13.13 -1.73
CA HIS A 219 -8.02 11.86 -1.11
C HIS A 219 -8.10 10.69 -2.12
N LEU A 220 -9.13 10.61 -2.96
CA LEU A 220 -9.20 9.61 -4.02
C LEU A 220 -8.03 9.75 -5.01
N CYS A 221 -7.65 10.98 -5.38
CA CYS A 221 -6.49 11.23 -6.24
C CYS A 221 -5.15 10.87 -5.56
N ARG A 222 -5.02 11.02 -4.24
CA ARG A 222 -3.85 10.56 -3.47
C ARG A 222 -3.75 9.04 -3.46
N LEU A 223 -4.88 8.33 -3.36
CA LEU A 223 -4.89 6.87 -3.47
C LEU A 223 -4.42 6.39 -4.85
N ILE A 224 -4.64 7.16 -5.91
CA ILE A 224 -4.06 6.92 -7.24
C ILE A 224 -2.55 7.04 -7.16
N THR A 225 -2.02 8.16 -6.63
CA THR A 225 -0.57 8.37 -6.46
C THR A 225 0.07 7.21 -5.70
N VAL A 226 -0.48 6.85 -4.55
CA VAL A 226 0.03 5.75 -3.73
C VAL A 226 0.06 4.46 -4.52
N SER A 227 -0.98 4.15 -5.29
CA SER A 227 -1.03 2.93 -6.08
C SER A 227 0.03 2.91 -7.20
N VAL A 228 0.16 4.01 -7.94
CA VAL A 228 1.12 4.14 -9.05
C VAL A 228 2.56 4.13 -8.55
N GLU A 229 2.85 4.90 -7.52
CA GLU A 229 4.20 4.98 -6.95
C GLU A 229 4.61 3.65 -6.29
N THR A 230 3.70 2.96 -5.60
CA THR A 230 3.99 1.63 -5.07
C THR A 230 4.34 0.64 -6.18
N VAL A 231 3.60 0.64 -7.31
CA VAL A 231 3.95 -0.20 -8.47
C VAL A 231 5.34 0.17 -9.00
N ARG A 232 5.63 1.47 -9.19
CA ARG A 232 6.94 1.93 -9.66
C ARG A 232 8.10 1.45 -8.77
N ILE A 233 7.94 1.55 -7.45
CA ILE A 233 8.98 1.15 -6.50
C ILE A 233 9.18 -0.38 -6.54
N VAL A 234 8.07 -1.13 -6.55
CA VAL A 234 8.11 -2.60 -6.56
C VAL A 234 8.70 -3.15 -7.86
N ASP A 235 8.37 -2.56 -9.01
CA ASP A 235 8.93 -2.95 -10.31
C ASP A 235 10.43 -2.61 -10.43
N GLY A 236 10.93 -1.69 -9.59
CA GLY A 236 12.35 -1.34 -9.49
C GLY A 236 13.16 -2.25 -8.58
N LEU A 237 12.53 -3.16 -7.82
CA LEU A 237 13.24 -4.06 -6.91
C LEU A 237 14.07 -5.11 -7.67
N PRO A 238 15.30 -5.42 -7.23
CA PRO A 238 16.01 -6.61 -7.70
C PRO A 238 15.30 -7.89 -7.21
N PRO A 239 15.65 -9.07 -7.75
CA PRO A 239 15.20 -10.34 -7.18
C PRO A 239 15.58 -10.44 -5.69
N SER A 240 14.61 -10.77 -4.83
CA SER A 240 14.83 -10.92 -3.39
C SER A 240 15.38 -12.30 -3.02
N LEU A 241 15.28 -13.25 -3.94
CA LEU A 241 15.71 -14.62 -3.74
C LEU A 241 16.78 -15.03 -4.76
N PRO A 242 17.78 -15.83 -4.36
CA PRO A 242 18.70 -16.40 -5.32
C PRO A 242 17.97 -17.40 -6.25
N PRO A 243 18.45 -17.59 -7.50
CA PRO A 243 17.79 -18.44 -8.50
C PRO A 243 17.56 -19.88 -8.03
N ASP A 244 18.48 -20.41 -7.22
CA ASP A 244 18.55 -21.83 -6.85
C ASP A 244 18.22 -22.13 -5.37
N ASP A 245 17.54 -21.23 -4.63
CA ASP A 245 17.22 -21.48 -3.22
C ASP A 245 16.25 -22.68 -3.06
N PRO A 246 16.67 -23.86 -2.57
CA PRO A 246 15.74 -24.99 -2.48
C PRO A 246 14.63 -24.61 -1.49
N HIS A 247 13.37 -24.62 -1.94
CA HIS A 247 12.23 -24.45 -1.04
C HIS A 247 12.39 -25.49 0.07
N PRO A 248 12.59 -25.09 1.35
CA PRO A 248 12.63 -26.09 2.40
C PRO A 248 11.26 -26.74 2.39
N ALA A 249 11.21 -28.04 2.10
CA ALA A 249 9.98 -28.80 2.20
C ALA A 249 9.49 -28.65 3.64
N GLY A 250 8.32 -28.04 3.80
CA GLY A 250 7.66 -27.87 5.09
C GLY A 250 7.29 -29.19 5.74
#